data_AF-A0A069P0K3-F1
#
_entry.id   AF-A0A069P0K3-F1
#
_cell.length_a   1.000
_cell.length_b   1.000
_cell.length_c   1.000
_cell.angle_alpha   90.00
_cell.angle_beta   90.00
_cell.angle_gamma   90.00
#
_symmetry.space_group_name_H-M   'P 1'
#
loop_
_entity.id
_entity.type
_entity.pdbx_description
1 polymer ?
#
loop_
_entity_poly.entity_id
_entity_poly.type
_entity_poly.pdbx_seq_one_letter_code
_entity_poly.pdbx_strand_id
1 'polypeptide(L)'
;MMSERAPTVRSASIAAAAALLLATGCTTAPPPPVQTAAQQIQTDQDQPKEQEQSQMIPATPTGPEPGITNPLPASPSASITGTATPFATKNALYTPVSFATLPGWTSDDVSESWEAFKRSCSVLGAKPAWASPCAASRGIRATDRAAVRRFFEDNFTVYQIRNVDRTSRGVLTGYYEPVMRGSRRYDPPYVYPVYGVPRDILFLDSRKLPAGARSEPMMARIEGRTVVPLTALSMSRAKGVYALDLGNSVPDIRDKKLRLRLVGGRIVPYLSRAQIERGRIDAPVLAYVADPAMLYSMQLQGAGKIVLPDGVSVIRLAYAEQNGYAFNPPVASAQSKGRKILVRGVEIALEEGAVTIENKPDTATSDDTPQSPLLRGAQDEAVADEDASPDSALLRGFNLAKGATPAVRPSRVSTPSPAGKTGNAGAAPIDSPRATNPPVAPLATAAPIAYTFAASDPSYVFFRPIPDSAAGPIGALGVPLSPERSAAIDPRTTPLGAPVFVDASEGGSGASITRLLMAQDAGGAIRGAVRADYFFGTGAQAQQKASRMKQPAQMWVLLPKGLRISAKESGVRVRGGPAMPSADCVVSDPDLCVDDTQ
;
A
#
# COMPACT_ATOMS: atom_id res chain seq x y z
N MET A 1 -30.38 -0.15 62.64
CA MET A 1 -29.07 0.22 62.07
C MET A 1 -29.15 0.07 60.54
N MET A 2 -28.25 0.73 59.80
CA MET A 2 -28.17 0.71 58.33
C MET A 2 -27.52 -0.62 57.85
N SER A 3 -27.54 -1.05 56.57
CA SER A 3 -27.58 -0.27 55.33
C SER A 3 -28.16 -1.00 54.09
N GLU A 4 -28.52 -0.19 53.09
CA GLU A 4 -28.38 -0.35 51.62
C GLU A 4 -28.91 -1.54 50.78
N ARG A 5 -29.90 -1.19 49.94
CA ARG A 5 -29.90 -1.23 48.44
C ARG A 5 -29.57 -2.53 47.68
N ALA A 6 -30.61 -3.04 47.00
CA ALA A 6 -30.57 -3.37 45.56
C ALA A 6 -32.00 -3.50 44.97
N PRO A 7 -32.32 -2.91 43.79
CA PRO A 7 -33.58 -3.14 43.10
C PRO A 7 -33.40 -4.00 41.83
N THR A 8 -34.05 -5.17 41.78
CA THR A 8 -34.19 -5.96 40.55
C THR A 8 -35.50 -5.63 39.84
N VAL A 9 -35.43 -5.29 38.54
CA VAL A 9 -36.61 -5.02 37.71
C VAL A 9 -37.19 -6.34 37.19
N ARG A 10 -38.52 -6.45 37.21
CA ARG A 10 -39.26 -7.67 36.85
C ARG A 10 -39.39 -7.88 35.35
N SER A 11 -39.27 -9.13 34.91
CA SER A 11 -39.91 -9.62 33.69
C SER A 11 -41.43 -9.72 33.89
N ALA A 12 -42.23 -9.41 32.86
CA ALA A 12 -43.67 -9.63 32.87
C ALA A 12 -44.15 -10.10 31.49
N SER A 13 -44.71 -11.32 31.43
CA SER A 13 -45.37 -11.86 30.26
C SER A 13 -46.88 -11.85 30.48
N ILE A 14 -47.65 -11.30 29.55
CA ILE A 14 -49.12 -11.41 29.50
C ILE A 14 -49.52 -11.84 28.09
N ALA A 15 -50.50 -12.73 28.00
CA ALA A 15 -50.91 -13.41 26.77
C ALA A 15 -52.12 -12.75 26.08
N ALA A 16 -52.48 -13.28 24.91
CA ALA A 16 -53.46 -12.75 24.00
C ALA A 16 -54.92 -12.75 24.51
N ALA A 17 -55.73 -11.87 23.91
CA ALA A 17 -57.16 -12.06 23.69
C ALA A 17 -57.47 -11.66 22.23
N ALA A 18 -58.47 -12.28 21.61
CA ALA A 18 -58.79 -12.10 20.19
C ALA A 18 -60.25 -11.67 19.98
N ALA A 19 -60.52 -10.99 18.86
CA ALA A 19 -61.86 -10.70 18.36
C ALA A 19 -61.87 -10.75 16.83
N LEU A 20 -62.88 -11.43 16.25
CA LEU A 20 -63.16 -11.45 14.82
C LEU A 20 -64.10 -10.30 14.44
N LEU A 21 -64.01 -9.82 13.20
CA LEU A 21 -65.17 -9.41 12.38
C LEU A 21 -64.79 -9.40 10.88
N LEU A 22 -65.79 -9.28 10.00
CA LEU A 22 -65.76 -9.87 8.66
C LEU A 22 -65.39 -8.93 7.49
N ALA A 23 -64.52 -9.46 6.62
CA ALA A 23 -64.48 -9.37 5.16
C ALA A 23 -65.10 -8.17 4.39
N THR A 24 -64.23 -7.49 3.64
CA THR A 24 -64.48 -7.12 2.22
C THR A 24 -63.18 -7.29 1.43
N GLY A 25 -63.24 -7.81 0.21
CA GLY A 25 -62.05 -8.07 -0.62
C GLY A 25 -61.97 -7.19 -1.87
N CYS A 26 -60.76 -6.72 -2.19
CA CYS A 26 -60.40 -6.18 -3.51
C CYS A 26 -59.06 -6.78 -3.95
N THR A 27 -58.97 -7.17 -5.22
CA THR A 27 -57.77 -7.76 -5.82
C THR A 27 -56.90 -6.71 -6.50
N THR A 28 -55.58 -6.79 -6.33
CA THR A 28 -54.60 -5.97 -7.06
C THR A 28 -53.54 -6.85 -7.71
N ALA A 29 -53.30 -6.64 -9.02
CA ALA A 29 -52.41 -7.44 -9.84
C ALA A 29 -50.94 -6.95 -9.80
N PRO A 30 -49.95 -7.81 -10.13
CA PRO A 30 -48.54 -7.41 -10.24
C PRO A 30 -48.28 -6.54 -11.49
N PRO A 31 -47.21 -5.72 -11.49
CA PRO A 31 -46.87 -4.83 -12.61
C PRO A 31 -46.21 -5.58 -13.79
N PRO A 32 -46.37 -5.09 -15.04
CA PRO A 32 -45.76 -5.67 -16.23
C PRO A 32 -44.28 -5.26 -16.42
N PRO A 33 -43.48 -6.03 -17.18
CA PRO A 33 -42.10 -5.70 -17.51
C PRO A 33 -41.99 -4.61 -18.60
N VAL A 34 -40.97 -3.76 -18.50
CA VAL A 34 -40.63 -2.78 -19.54
C VAL A 34 -39.79 -3.44 -20.64
N GLN A 35 -40.16 -3.24 -21.90
CA GLN A 35 -39.37 -3.66 -23.07
C GLN A 35 -38.63 -2.50 -23.71
N THR A 36 -37.43 -2.78 -24.21
CA THR A 36 -36.56 -1.82 -24.90
C THR A 36 -36.98 -1.66 -26.36
N ALA A 37 -37.09 -0.42 -26.85
CA ALA A 37 -37.16 -0.10 -28.27
C ALA A 37 -36.17 1.02 -28.58
N ALA A 38 -35.35 0.85 -29.61
CA ALA A 38 -34.40 1.86 -30.07
C ALA A 38 -34.96 2.63 -31.27
N GLN A 39 -34.60 3.91 -31.39
CA GLN A 39 -34.76 4.66 -32.63
C GLN A 39 -33.42 5.29 -33.00
N GLN A 40 -32.99 5.03 -34.24
CA GLN A 40 -31.85 5.70 -34.86
C GLN A 40 -32.36 6.98 -35.54
N ILE A 41 -31.56 8.04 -35.53
CA ILE A 41 -31.69 9.16 -36.46
C ILE A 41 -30.31 9.38 -37.08
N GLN A 42 -30.28 9.52 -38.41
CA GLN A 42 -29.05 9.67 -39.18
C GLN A 42 -28.63 11.13 -39.28
N THR A 43 -27.34 11.34 -39.52
CA THR A 43 -26.74 12.62 -39.91
C THR A 43 -27.05 12.95 -41.37
N ASP A 44 -27.17 14.24 -41.69
CA ASP A 44 -26.61 14.76 -42.94
C ASP A 44 -26.21 16.24 -42.82
N GLN A 45 -25.47 16.75 -43.82
CA GLN A 45 -24.97 18.14 -43.88
C GLN A 45 -25.69 18.95 -44.98
N ASP A 46 -25.86 20.27 -44.82
CA ASP A 46 -25.37 21.24 -45.81
C ASP A 46 -25.45 22.73 -45.36
N GLN A 47 -24.84 23.62 -46.17
CA GLN A 47 -24.94 25.09 -46.18
C GLN A 47 -24.71 25.60 -47.62
N PRO A 48 -24.81 26.91 -47.97
CA PRO A 48 -25.46 28.06 -47.32
C PRO A 48 -26.40 28.83 -48.30
N LYS A 49 -26.93 30.00 -47.91
CA LYS A 49 -27.10 31.18 -48.80
C LYS A 49 -27.44 32.49 -48.08
N GLU A 50 -27.16 33.60 -48.77
CA GLU A 50 -27.37 35.00 -48.39
C GLU A 50 -28.83 35.46 -48.65
N GLN A 51 -29.33 36.67 -48.33
CA GLN A 51 -28.76 37.99 -47.97
C GLN A 51 -29.79 38.69 -46.99
N GLU A 52 -29.87 39.99 -46.64
CA GLU A 52 -29.29 41.26 -47.13
C GLU A 52 -29.10 42.33 -46.00
N GLN A 53 -28.76 43.56 -46.41
CA GLN A 53 -28.28 44.79 -45.78
C GLN A 53 -29.19 45.60 -44.82
N SER A 54 -28.55 46.34 -43.91
CA SER A 54 -28.65 47.82 -43.74
C SER A 54 -27.55 48.30 -42.76
N GLN A 55 -26.34 48.60 -43.22
CA GLN A 55 -25.79 49.92 -43.66
C GLN A 55 -25.25 50.85 -42.55
N MET A 56 -24.20 51.61 -42.90
CA MET A 56 -23.36 52.48 -42.05
C MET A 56 -23.75 53.98 -42.28
N ILE A 57 -23.10 55.09 -41.88
CA ILE A 57 -21.66 55.44 -41.70
C ILE A 57 -21.49 56.60 -40.62
N PRO A 58 -20.41 57.44 -40.50
CA PRO A 58 -19.78 57.69 -39.18
C PRO A 58 -19.70 59.15 -38.70
N ALA A 59 -19.01 59.39 -37.56
CA ALA A 59 -18.44 60.68 -37.18
C ALA A 59 -17.14 60.52 -36.34
N THR A 60 -16.28 61.54 -36.34
CA THR A 60 -14.94 61.56 -35.67
C THR A 60 -14.75 62.88 -34.88
N PRO A 61 -13.61 63.18 -34.22
CA PRO A 61 -13.50 63.20 -32.76
C PRO A 61 -13.46 64.59 -32.11
N THR A 62 -13.75 64.64 -30.81
CA THR A 62 -13.42 65.75 -29.90
C THR A 62 -13.03 65.25 -28.50
N GLY A 63 -12.36 66.11 -27.73
CA GLY A 63 -12.04 65.99 -26.29
C GLY A 63 -11.70 67.38 -25.73
N PRO A 64 -11.20 67.54 -24.49
CA PRO A 64 -10.81 66.51 -23.51
C PRO A 64 -11.52 66.65 -22.13
N GLU A 65 -11.07 65.86 -21.15
CA GLU A 65 -11.30 65.98 -19.69
C GLU A 65 -12.72 65.69 -19.11
N PRO A 66 -12.84 65.34 -17.81
CA PRO A 66 -11.97 64.44 -17.05
C PRO A 66 -12.72 63.46 -16.11
N GLY A 67 -12.04 62.37 -15.70
CA GLY A 67 -12.29 61.71 -14.41
C GLY A 67 -12.80 60.25 -14.43
N ILE A 68 -12.34 59.50 -13.42
CA ILE A 68 -12.79 58.15 -13.00
C ILE A 68 -12.74 57.08 -14.10
N THR A 69 -11.51 56.69 -14.47
CA THR A 69 -11.27 55.35 -15.04
C THR A 69 -11.48 54.29 -13.95
N ASN A 70 -12.48 53.42 -14.13
CA ASN A 70 -12.66 52.22 -13.31
C ASN A 70 -12.25 50.99 -14.14
N PRO A 71 -10.96 50.58 -14.13
CA PRO A 71 -10.50 49.46 -14.95
C PRO A 71 -11.14 48.15 -14.47
N LEU A 72 -11.47 47.28 -15.43
CA LEU A 72 -11.88 45.91 -15.12
C LEU A 72 -10.81 45.23 -14.24
N PRO A 73 -11.18 44.37 -13.28
CA PRO A 73 -10.21 43.60 -12.52
C PRO A 73 -9.45 42.66 -13.47
N ALA A 74 -8.24 43.08 -13.83
CA ALA A 74 -7.34 42.29 -14.67
C ALA A 74 -7.06 40.93 -14.00
N SER A 75 -6.84 39.91 -14.82
CA SER A 75 -6.46 38.58 -14.36
C SER A 75 -5.31 38.67 -13.36
N PRO A 76 -5.41 38.05 -12.17
CA PRO A 76 -4.31 37.98 -11.23
C PRO A 76 -3.24 37.02 -11.78
N SER A 77 -2.37 37.54 -12.64
CA SER A 77 -1.00 37.05 -12.76
C SER A 77 -0.43 36.98 -11.35
N ALA A 78 -0.26 35.78 -10.81
CA ALA A 78 0.10 35.57 -9.41
C ALA A 78 1.54 36.05 -9.14
N SER A 79 1.68 37.35 -8.89
CA SER A 79 2.93 37.99 -8.52
C SER A 79 3.54 37.28 -7.30
N ILE A 80 4.85 37.06 -7.32
CA ILE A 80 5.56 36.28 -6.30
C ILE A 80 5.72 37.11 -5.02
N THR A 81 4.65 37.24 -4.25
CA THR A 81 4.62 37.88 -2.92
C THR A 81 4.70 36.83 -1.82
N GLY A 82 5.84 36.14 -1.75
CA GLY A 82 6.13 35.16 -0.70
C GLY A 82 7.48 34.49 -0.93
N THR A 83 8.37 34.59 0.07
CA THR A 83 9.81 34.25 0.00
C THR A 83 10.10 32.73 -0.03
N ALA A 84 9.55 32.03 -1.02
CA ALA A 84 9.78 30.61 -1.24
C ALA A 84 11.23 30.38 -1.67
N THR A 85 12.07 29.94 -0.73
CA THR A 85 13.47 29.57 -0.99
C THR A 85 13.63 28.05 -1.25
N PRO A 86 14.57 27.63 -2.12
CA PRO A 86 14.95 26.23 -2.26
C PRO A 86 15.42 25.60 -0.93
N PHE A 87 15.34 24.27 -0.83
CA PHE A 87 15.90 23.51 0.29
C PHE A 87 16.23 22.07 -0.11
N ALA A 88 16.79 21.30 0.84
CA ALA A 88 17.18 19.91 0.65
C ALA A 88 17.03 19.13 1.97
N THR A 89 16.65 17.86 1.90
CA THR A 89 16.84 16.87 2.97
C THR A 89 18.03 15.96 2.61
N LYS A 90 18.41 15.03 3.48
CA LYS A 90 19.29 13.89 3.12
C LYS A 90 18.80 13.12 1.88
N ASN A 91 17.50 13.12 1.61
CA ASN A 91 16.84 12.22 0.67
C ASN A 91 16.43 12.90 -0.67
N ALA A 92 16.35 14.23 -0.73
CA ALA A 92 15.80 14.96 -1.88
C ALA A 92 16.15 16.46 -1.89
N LEU A 93 16.06 17.10 -3.06
CA LEU A 93 16.20 18.54 -3.27
C LEU A 93 14.86 19.14 -3.73
N TYR A 94 14.57 20.39 -3.35
CA TYR A 94 13.28 21.04 -3.58
C TYR A 94 13.48 22.43 -4.17
N THR A 95 12.99 22.64 -5.39
CA THR A 95 13.06 23.94 -6.10
C THR A 95 11.67 24.55 -6.19
N PRO A 96 11.42 25.76 -5.66
CA PRO A 96 10.12 26.43 -5.73
C PRO A 96 9.81 26.81 -7.19
N VAL A 97 8.56 26.61 -7.60
CA VAL A 97 8.07 26.93 -8.95
C VAL A 97 6.68 27.57 -8.87
N SER A 98 6.20 28.18 -9.96
CA SER A 98 4.83 28.72 -10.02
C SER A 98 3.86 27.68 -10.60
N PHE A 99 2.58 27.74 -10.21
CA PHE A 99 1.53 26.87 -10.74
C PHE A 99 1.42 26.92 -12.27
N ALA A 100 1.70 28.07 -12.89
CA ALA A 100 1.72 28.23 -14.35
C ALA A 100 2.85 27.46 -15.07
N THR A 101 3.82 26.92 -14.33
CA THR A 101 4.90 26.06 -14.88
C THR A 101 4.67 24.56 -14.67
N LEU A 102 3.59 24.17 -13.99
CA LEU A 102 3.19 22.76 -13.89
C LEU A 102 2.58 22.30 -15.22
N PRO A 103 3.11 21.25 -15.88
CA PRO A 103 2.50 20.72 -17.10
C PRO A 103 1.07 20.27 -16.80
N GLY A 104 0.10 20.72 -17.60
CA GLY A 104 -1.30 20.31 -17.49
C GLY A 104 -2.08 20.83 -16.27
N TRP A 105 -1.56 21.74 -15.43
CA TRP A 105 -2.29 22.28 -14.27
C TRP A 105 -3.62 22.97 -14.60
N THR A 106 -3.68 23.66 -15.75
CA THR A 106 -4.89 24.29 -16.27
C THR A 106 -5.90 23.29 -16.81
N SER A 107 -5.46 22.11 -17.25
CA SER A 107 -6.30 21.05 -17.83
C SER A 107 -6.74 19.95 -16.85
N ASP A 108 -6.00 19.70 -15.76
CA ASP A 108 -6.41 18.72 -14.75
C ASP A 108 -7.67 19.19 -14.01
N ASP A 109 -8.67 18.31 -13.88
CA ASP A 109 -9.82 18.54 -13.03
C ASP A 109 -9.50 18.28 -11.55
N VAL A 110 -8.76 19.21 -10.95
CA VAL A 110 -8.38 19.22 -9.53
C VAL A 110 -9.57 19.14 -8.55
N SER A 111 -10.82 19.29 -9.03
CA SER A 111 -12.01 19.07 -8.19
C SER A 111 -12.20 17.58 -7.82
N GLU A 112 -11.75 16.64 -8.66
CA GLU A 112 -11.75 15.21 -8.32
C GLU A 112 -10.82 14.92 -7.13
N SER A 113 -9.73 15.68 -6.99
CA SER A 113 -8.80 15.61 -5.84
C SER A 113 -9.42 16.14 -4.54
N TRP A 114 -10.59 16.81 -4.58
CA TRP A 114 -11.13 17.56 -3.44
C TRP A 114 -11.58 16.69 -2.27
N GLU A 115 -12.27 15.57 -2.55
CA GLU A 115 -12.66 14.64 -1.48
C GLU A 115 -11.45 13.93 -0.88
N ALA A 116 -10.40 13.66 -1.67
CA ALA A 116 -9.13 13.17 -1.14
C ALA A 116 -8.50 14.22 -0.22
N PHE A 117 -8.38 15.48 -0.65
CA PHE A 117 -7.82 16.56 0.16
C PHE A 117 -8.57 16.77 1.49
N LYS A 118 -9.91 16.81 1.46
CA LYS A 118 -10.73 16.93 2.67
C LYS A 118 -10.57 15.74 3.62
N ARG A 119 -10.34 14.53 3.11
CA ARG A 119 -9.96 13.37 3.95
C ARG A 119 -8.61 13.58 4.62
N SER A 120 -7.57 14.04 3.91
CA SER A 120 -6.28 14.38 4.56
C SER A 120 -6.46 15.39 5.69
N CYS A 121 -7.34 16.38 5.51
CA CYS A 121 -7.65 17.38 6.53
C CYS A 121 -8.32 16.85 7.81
N SER A 122 -8.90 15.65 7.84
CA SER A 122 -9.43 15.10 9.11
C SER A 122 -8.32 14.64 10.07
N VAL A 123 -7.14 14.31 9.53
CA VAL A 123 -5.94 13.95 10.30
C VAL A 123 -5.02 15.15 10.47
N LEU A 124 -4.84 15.94 9.40
CA LEU A 124 -3.88 17.04 9.40
C LEU A 124 -4.44 18.35 9.98
N GLY A 125 -5.75 18.57 10.00
CA GLY A 125 -6.36 19.87 10.35
C GLY A 125 -6.09 20.40 11.77
N ALA A 126 -5.54 19.58 12.66
CA ALA A 126 -5.07 19.99 14.00
C ALA A 126 -3.57 20.32 14.05
N LYS A 127 -2.77 19.93 13.04
CA LYS A 127 -1.33 20.20 12.98
C LYS A 127 -1.11 21.66 12.51
N PRO A 128 -0.24 22.48 13.15
CA PRO A 128 -0.27 23.94 13.00
C PRO A 128 -0.20 24.49 11.56
N ALA A 129 0.65 23.92 10.70
CA ALA A 129 0.79 24.36 9.30
C ALA A 129 -0.38 23.95 8.38
N TRP A 130 -1.20 22.99 8.81
CA TRP A 130 -2.33 22.44 8.06
C TRP A 130 -3.68 23.01 8.51
N ALA A 131 -3.76 23.56 9.74
CA ALA A 131 -4.98 24.14 10.29
C ALA A 131 -5.60 25.23 9.40
N SER A 132 -4.77 26.12 8.82
CA SER A 132 -5.24 27.20 7.93
C SER A 132 -5.88 26.67 6.63
N PRO A 133 -5.18 25.91 5.76
CA PRO A 133 -5.81 25.38 4.54
C PRO A 133 -6.98 24.42 4.83
N CYS A 134 -6.94 23.67 5.93
CA CYS A 134 -8.05 22.78 6.35
C CYS A 134 -9.22 23.51 7.05
N ALA A 135 -9.09 24.80 7.35
CA ALA A 135 -10.20 25.68 7.69
C ALA A 135 -10.77 26.34 6.44
N ALA A 136 -9.92 26.90 5.58
CA ALA A 136 -10.31 27.58 4.34
C ALA A 136 -11.07 26.66 3.35
N SER A 137 -10.71 25.38 3.28
CA SER A 137 -11.40 24.40 2.41
C SER A 137 -12.87 24.15 2.78
N ARG A 138 -13.30 24.47 4.00
CA ARG A 138 -14.67 24.19 4.48
C ARG A 138 -15.73 25.03 3.77
N GLY A 139 -15.36 26.19 3.22
CA GLY A 139 -16.27 27.07 2.48
C GLY A 139 -16.46 26.69 1.01
N ILE A 140 -15.73 25.70 0.48
CA ILE A 140 -15.62 25.46 -0.96
C ILE A 140 -16.37 24.19 -1.37
N ARG A 141 -17.39 24.37 -2.22
CA ARG A 141 -18.17 23.30 -2.84
C ARG A 141 -17.28 22.49 -3.80
N ALA A 142 -17.35 21.16 -3.73
CA ALA A 142 -16.61 20.27 -4.62
C ALA A 142 -16.90 20.52 -6.11
N THR A 143 -18.13 20.92 -6.46
CA THR A 143 -18.53 21.21 -7.84
C THR A 143 -17.96 22.53 -8.39
N ASP A 144 -17.29 23.34 -7.57
CA ASP A 144 -16.71 24.62 -8.00
C ASP A 144 -15.24 24.45 -8.42
N ARG A 145 -15.05 23.95 -9.66
CA ARG A 145 -13.72 23.72 -10.26
C ARG A 145 -12.80 24.94 -10.24
N ALA A 146 -13.35 26.14 -10.30
CA ALA A 146 -12.60 27.38 -10.26
C ALA A 146 -12.13 27.68 -8.82
N ALA A 147 -13.03 27.65 -7.84
CA ALA A 147 -12.69 27.86 -6.44
C ALA A 147 -11.75 26.78 -5.87
N VAL A 148 -11.88 25.52 -6.28
CA VAL A 148 -10.97 24.44 -5.84
C VAL A 148 -9.56 24.63 -6.38
N ARG A 149 -9.38 25.00 -7.65
CA ARG A 149 -8.04 25.29 -8.22
C ARG A 149 -7.41 26.52 -7.56
N ARG A 150 -8.21 27.59 -7.46
CA ARG A 150 -7.81 28.83 -6.79
C ARG A 150 -7.43 28.59 -5.33
N PHE A 151 -8.10 27.69 -4.61
CA PHE A 151 -7.72 27.33 -3.24
C PHE A 151 -6.30 26.79 -3.16
N PHE A 152 -5.89 25.88 -4.06
CA PHE A 152 -4.52 25.37 -4.06
C PHE A 152 -3.50 26.49 -4.37
N GLU A 153 -3.82 27.36 -5.34
CA GLU A 153 -3.00 28.53 -5.71
C GLU A 153 -2.86 29.56 -4.57
N ASP A 154 -3.96 29.85 -3.86
CA ASP A 154 -4.01 30.82 -2.76
C ASP A 154 -3.38 30.25 -1.46
N ASN A 155 -3.43 28.94 -1.19
CA ASN A 155 -3.00 28.35 0.09
C ASN A 155 -1.63 27.64 0.07
N PHE A 156 -1.10 27.24 -1.10
CA PHE A 156 0.11 26.39 -1.18
C PHE A 156 1.24 27.01 -2.00
N THR A 157 2.46 26.55 -1.74
CA THR A 157 3.66 26.79 -2.56
C THR A 157 4.07 25.48 -3.22
N VAL A 158 4.28 25.51 -4.54
CA VAL A 158 4.72 24.35 -5.32
C VAL A 158 6.24 24.24 -5.24
N TYR A 159 6.75 23.05 -4.94
CA TYR A 159 8.17 22.71 -5.04
C TYR A 159 8.36 21.51 -5.95
N GLN A 160 9.14 21.65 -7.03
CA GLN A 160 9.61 20.52 -7.82
C GLN A 160 10.54 19.67 -6.96
N ILE A 161 10.24 18.38 -6.86
CA ILE A 161 11.07 17.40 -6.17
C ILE A 161 12.15 16.92 -7.14
N ARG A 162 13.39 16.86 -6.68
CA ARG A 162 14.55 16.34 -7.42
C ARG A 162 15.30 15.35 -6.55
N ASN A 163 15.88 14.34 -7.18
CA ASN A 163 16.78 13.40 -6.52
C ASN A 163 18.07 14.13 -6.06
N VAL A 164 18.84 13.50 -5.17
CA VAL A 164 20.08 14.11 -4.60
C VAL A 164 21.18 14.35 -5.65
N ASP A 165 21.18 13.60 -6.75
CA ASP A 165 22.02 13.79 -7.94
C ASP A 165 21.58 14.97 -8.84
N ARG A 166 20.51 15.69 -8.42
CA ARG A 166 19.85 16.81 -9.12
C ARG A 166 18.98 16.41 -10.31
N THR A 167 18.77 15.13 -10.61
CA THR A 167 17.79 14.71 -11.63
C THR A 167 16.35 14.96 -11.16
N SER A 168 15.45 15.34 -12.08
CA SER A 168 14.02 15.54 -11.81
C SER A 168 13.14 14.36 -12.23
N ARG A 169 13.71 13.38 -12.94
CA ARG A 169 13.01 12.19 -13.42
C ARG A 169 13.09 11.06 -12.39
N GLY A 170 12.00 10.34 -12.25
CA GLY A 170 11.89 9.12 -11.45
C GLY A 170 10.79 8.22 -11.99
N VAL A 171 10.07 7.51 -11.13
CA VAL A 171 9.15 6.43 -11.55
C VAL A 171 7.79 6.48 -10.85
N LEU A 172 6.74 6.60 -11.66
CA LEU A 172 5.35 6.31 -11.27
C LEU A 172 5.05 4.82 -11.52
N THR A 173 4.53 4.12 -10.52
CA THR A 173 3.98 2.76 -10.68
C THR A 173 2.50 2.73 -10.30
N GLY A 174 1.82 1.59 -10.43
CA GLY A 174 0.42 1.43 -10.03
C GLY A 174 0.18 0.35 -8.98
N TYR A 175 -0.81 0.61 -8.11
CA TYR A 175 -1.37 -0.35 -7.15
C TYR A 175 -2.90 -0.27 -7.10
N TYR A 176 -3.54 -1.28 -6.51
CA TYR A 176 -4.99 -1.46 -6.48
C TYR A 176 -5.43 -2.23 -5.23
N GLU A 177 -6.73 -2.25 -4.92
CA GLU A 177 -7.29 -3.14 -3.89
C GLU A 177 -7.81 -4.43 -4.55
N PRO A 178 -7.14 -5.60 -4.38
CA PRO A 178 -7.62 -6.86 -4.92
C PRO A 178 -8.94 -7.32 -4.33
N VAL A 179 -9.71 -8.03 -5.15
CA VAL A 179 -10.93 -8.73 -4.77
C VAL A 179 -10.72 -10.21 -5.09
N MET A 180 -10.93 -11.09 -4.11
CA MET A 180 -10.75 -12.55 -4.27
C MET A 180 -11.82 -13.34 -3.52
N ARG A 181 -11.92 -14.65 -3.76
CA ARG A 181 -12.84 -15.54 -3.03
C ARG A 181 -12.16 -16.15 -1.80
N GLY A 182 -12.91 -16.30 -0.71
CA GLY A 182 -12.41 -16.92 0.52
C GLY A 182 -13.51 -17.46 1.43
N SER A 183 -13.12 -17.89 2.62
CA SER A 183 -13.96 -18.49 3.65
C SER A 183 -13.53 -18.04 5.05
N ARG A 184 -14.44 -18.13 6.03
CA ARG A 184 -14.12 -18.01 7.47
C ARG A 184 -13.62 -19.32 8.10
N ARG A 185 -13.71 -20.43 7.37
CA ARG A 185 -13.32 -21.78 7.80
C ARG A 185 -12.32 -22.37 6.80
N TYR A 186 -11.36 -23.13 7.31
CA TYR A 186 -10.48 -23.96 6.49
C TYR A 186 -11.30 -25.09 5.87
N ASP A 187 -11.43 -25.09 4.54
CA ASP A 187 -12.16 -26.11 3.77
C ASP A 187 -11.77 -25.95 2.29
N PRO A 188 -11.28 -26.99 1.58
CA PRO A 188 -10.87 -26.87 0.19
C PRO A 188 -11.94 -26.24 -0.73
N PRO A 189 -11.58 -25.27 -1.59
CA PRO A 189 -10.23 -24.83 -1.94
C PRO A 189 -9.62 -23.78 -0.98
N TYR A 190 -10.35 -23.32 0.03
CA TYR A 190 -9.93 -22.25 0.93
C TYR A 190 -8.99 -22.77 2.03
N VAL A 191 -7.73 -23.01 1.65
CA VAL A 191 -6.70 -23.59 2.52
C VAL A 191 -5.63 -22.60 2.98
N TYR A 192 -5.41 -21.49 2.26
CA TYR A 192 -4.34 -20.53 2.55
C TYR A 192 -4.80 -19.51 3.60
N PRO A 193 -4.25 -19.50 4.83
CA PRO A 193 -4.69 -18.62 5.90
C PRO A 193 -4.23 -17.17 5.67
N VAL A 194 -5.10 -16.21 5.99
CA VAL A 194 -4.76 -14.79 6.02
C VAL A 194 -4.56 -14.36 7.47
N TYR A 195 -3.29 -14.18 7.86
CA TYR A 195 -2.93 -13.86 9.23
C TYR A 195 -3.14 -12.38 9.59
N GLY A 196 -3.66 -12.15 10.79
CA GLY A 196 -3.54 -10.86 11.48
C GLY A 196 -2.22 -10.74 12.25
N VAL A 197 -2.03 -9.62 12.96
CA VAL A 197 -0.79 -9.36 13.71
C VAL A 197 -0.53 -10.47 14.74
N PRO A 198 0.68 -11.10 14.74
CA PRO A 198 1.02 -12.13 15.70
C PRO A 198 1.00 -11.64 17.15
N ARG A 199 0.83 -12.57 18.10
CA ARG A 199 0.78 -12.22 19.53
C ARG A 199 2.16 -12.00 20.14
N ASP A 200 3.15 -12.71 19.62
CA ASP A 200 4.54 -12.82 20.10
C ASP A 200 5.49 -11.80 19.48
N ILE A 201 5.04 -11.01 18.49
CA ILE A 201 5.85 -9.98 17.84
C ILE A 201 6.21 -8.86 18.83
N LEU A 202 7.50 -8.53 18.87
CA LEU A 202 8.11 -7.53 19.74
C LEU A 202 8.68 -6.38 18.89
N PHE A 203 8.74 -5.19 19.48
CA PHE A 203 9.12 -3.97 18.78
C PHE A 203 10.29 -3.26 19.47
N LEU A 204 11.32 -2.90 18.71
CA LEU A 204 12.46 -2.12 19.19
C LEU A 204 12.60 -0.84 18.37
N ASP A 205 12.39 0.32 18.97
CA ASP A 205 12.62 1.64 18.36
C ASP A 205 14.12 1.84 18.09
N SER A 206 14.55 1.81 16.82
CA SER A 206 15.98 1.72 16.47
C SER A 206 16.78 2.95 16.91
N ARG A 207 16.12 4.08 17.19
CA ARG A 207 16.72 5.31 17.73
C ARG A 207 17.19 5.15 19.19
N LYS A 208 16.77 4.08 19.87
CA LYS A 208 17.20 3.73 21.24
C LYS A 208 18.39 2.77 21.27
N LEU A 209 18.94 2.43 20.10
CA LEU A 209 20.17 1.65 19.98
C LEU A 209 21.40 2.56 20.07
N PRO A 210 22.49 2.14 20.74
CA PRO A 210 23.77 2.81 20.60
C PRO A 210 24.35 2.63 19.19
N ALA A 211 25.32 3.46 18.81
CA ALA A 211 26.18 3.17 17.67
C ALA A 211 26.86 1.80 17.86
N GLY A 212 27.03 1.03 16.78
CA GLY A 212 27.64 -0.31 16.85
C GLY A 212 26.69 -1.46 17.27
N ALA A 213 25.42 -1.20 17.60
CA ALA A 213 24.44 -2.15 18.13
C ALA A 213 24.15 -3.45 17.32
N ARG A 214 24.67 -3.59 16.08
CA ARG A 214 24.61 -4.86 15.31
C ARG A 214 25.86 -5.72 15.42
N SER A 215 26.96 -5.14 15.89
CA SER A 215 28.28 -5.78 15.99
C SER A 215 28.66 -6.12 17.43
N GLU A 216 28.08 -5.42 18.41
CA GLU A 216 28.37 -5.62 19.84
C GLU A 216 27.31 -6.49 20.52
N PRO A 217 27.70 -7.41 21.44
CA PRO A 217 26.74 -8.20 22.22
C PRO A 217 25.90 -7.32 23.15
N MET A 218 24.64 -7.10 22.80
CA MET A 218 23.69 -6.33 23.59
C MET A 218 22.82 -7.19 24.50
N MET A 219 22.37 -6.63 25.62
CA MET A 219 21.31 -7.18 26.45
C MET A 219 20.07 -6.29 26.37
N ALA A 220 18.89 -6.89 26.51
CA ALA A 220 17.62 -6.17 26.51
C ALA A 220 16.60 -6.82 27.45
N ARG A 221 15.57 -6.05 27.83
CA ARG A 221 14.41 -6.52 28.59
C ARG A 221 13.12 -6.24 27.82
N ILE A 222 12.03 -6.92 28.16
CA ILE A 222 10.74 -6.80 27.48
C ILE A 222 9.72 -6.10 28.39
N GLU A 223 9.11 -5.02 27.90
CA GLU A 223 8.00 -4.30 28.54
C GLU A 223 6.74 -4.46 27.69
N GLY A 224 5.89 -5.43 28.03
CA GLY A 224 4.72 -5.80 27.22
C GLY A 224 5.14 -6.39 25.87
N ARG A 225 5.17 -5.56 24.82
CA ARG A 225 5.75 -5.89 23.50
C ARG A 225 6.96 -5.04 23.11
N THR A 226 7.34 -4.07 23.94
CA THR A 226 8.49 -3.20 23.67
C THR A 226 9.77 -3.85 24.15
N VAL A 227 10.77 -3.95 23.28
CA VAL A 227 12.14 -4.33 23.64
C VAL A 227 12.89 -3.08 24.06
N VAL A 228 13.46 -3.09 25.27
CA VAL A 228 14.23 -1.99 25.83
C VAL A 228 15.70 -2.43 25.93
N PRO A 229 16.60 -1.85 25.10
CA PRO A 229 18.04 -2.05 25.20
C PRO A 229 18.58 -1.66 26.59
N LEU A 230 19.60 -2.38 27.05
CA LEU A 230 20.34 -2.08 28.28
C LEU A 230 21.74 -1.58 27.91
N THR A 231 22.04 -0.33 28.26
CA THR A 231 23.32 0.36 27.97
C THR A 231 24.44 0.01 28.95
N ALA A 232 24.16 -0.78 29.97
CA ALA A 232 25.16 -1.29 30.92
C ALA A 232 25.08 -2.81 31.01
N LEU A 233 26.23 -3.48 31.02
CA LEU A 233 26.38 -4.94 31.24
C LEU A 233 26.02 -5.39 32.67
N SER A 234 25.32 -4.55 33.43
CA SER A 234 24.93 -4.83 34.81
C SER A 234 23.93 -5.98 34.86
N MET A 235 24.34 -7.06 35.53
CA MET A 235 23.52 -8.23 35.85
C MET A 235 23.01 -9.05 34.64
N SER A 236 23.96 -9.64 33.91
CA SER A 236 23.81 -10.76 32.94
C SER A 236 23.11 -12.04 33.50
N ARG A 237 22.55 -11.98 34.72
CA ARG A 237 21.76 -13.06 35.36
C ARG A 237 20.43 -12.57 35.96
N ALA A 238 20.01 -11.33 35.67
CA ALA A 238 18.71 -10.83 36.12
C ALA A 238 17.55 -11.50 35.35
N LYS A 239 16.53 -11.96 36.07
CA LYS A 239 15.33 -12.58 35.48
C LYS A 239 14.60 -11.58 34.59
N GLY A 240 14.32 -11.96 33.34
CA GLY A 240 13.67 -11.08 32.35
C GLY A 240 14.64 -10.21 31.53
N VAL A 241 15.94 -10.47 31.61
CA VAL A 241 16.96 -9.93 30.71
C VAL A 241 17.38 -11.02 29.70
N TYR A 242 17.53 -10.63 28.44
CA TYR A 242 17.75 -11.50 27.28
C TYR A 242 18.89 -10.95 26.43
N ALA A 243 19.63 -11.83 25.76
CA ALA A 243 20.60 -11.41 24.75
C ALA A 243 19.86 -10.85 23.53
N LEU A 244 20.26 -9.68 23.03
CA LEU A 244 19.64 -9.02 21.90
C LEU A 244 20.46 -9.26 20.63
N ASP A 245 19.79 -9.80 19.61
CA ASP A 245 20.33 -10.09 18.30
C ASP A 245 19.42 -9.43 17.25
N LEU A 246 19.98 -8.49 16.49
CA LEU A 246 19.24 -7.70 15.51
C LEU A 246 19.26 -8.32 14.10
N GLY A 247 20.18 -9.27 13.86
CA GLY A 247 20.45 -9.89 12.57
C GLY A 247 20.22 -8.97 11.36
N ASN A 248 19.41 -9.47 10.42
CA ASN A 248 19.01 -8.76 9.20
C ASN A 248 17.66 -8.01 9.32
N SER A 249 17.14 -7.79 10.54
CA SER A 249 15.91 -7.01 10.72
C SER A 249 16.13 -5.55 10.31
N VAL A 250 15.24 -4.98 9.50
CA VAL A 250 15.33 -3.63 8.93
C VAL A 250 14.32 -2.72 9.64
N PRO A 251 14.71 -1.51 10.09
CA PRO A 251 13.75 -0.59 10.71
C PRO A 251 12.75 -0.09 9.67
N ASP A 252 11.48 0.01 10.05
CA ASP A 252 10.45 0.53 9.15
C ASP A 252 10.67 2.02 8.83
N ILE A 253 10.39 2.40 7.58
CA ILE A 253 10.66 3.76 7.08
C ILE A 253 9.80 4.85 7.74
N ARG A 254 8.68 4.49 8.37
CA ARG A 254 7.79 5.41 9.09
C ARG A 254 8.10 5.47 10.58
N ASP A 255 8.02 4.33 11.26
CA ASP A 255 8.04 4.27 12.73
C ASP A 255 9.39 3.93 13.34
N LYS A 256 10.40 3.64 12.50
CA LYS A 256 11.78 3.27 12.86
C LYS A 256 11.90 2.07 13.80
N LYS A 257 10.87 1.23 13.95
CA LYS A 257 10.95 0.04 14.81
C LYS A 257 11.47 -1.18 14.02
N LEU A 258 12.34 -1.96 14.66
CA LEU A 258 12.64 -3.34 14.30
C LEU A 258 11.52 -4.26 14.79
N ARG A 259 11.25 -5.33 14.06
CA ARG A 259 10.30 -6.39 14.45
C ARG A 259 11.06 -7.66 14.83
N LEU A 260 10.87 -8.09 16.07
CA LEU A 260 11.67 -9.10 16.77
C LEU A 260 10.75 -10.12 17.46
N ARG A 261 11.30 -11.22 17.98
CA ARG A 261 10.62 -12.23 18.81
C ARG A 261 11.56 -12.79 19.89
N LEU A 262 11.00 -13.40 20.93
CA LEU A 262 11.76 -14.10 21.96
C LEU A 262 11.90 -15.59 21.62
N VAL A 263 13.13 -16.12 21.67
CA VAL A 263 13.46 -17.54 21.51
C VAL A 263 14.40 -17.96 22.65
N GLY A 264 13.85 -18.65 23.64
CA GLY A 264 14.60 -19.06 24.84
C GLY A 264 15.18 -17.86 25.58
N GLY A 265 16.52 -17.74 25.59
CA GLY A 265 17.26 -16.62 26.19
C GLY A 265 17.62 -15.47 25.25
N ARG A 266 17.23 -15.52 23.96
CA ARG A 266 17.58 -14.53 22.93
C ARG A 266 16.36 -13.81 22.37
N ILE A 267 16.45 -12.51 22.22
CA ILE A 267 15.55 -11.73 21.34
C ILE A 267 16.22 -11.68 19.97
N VAL A 268 15.52 -12.12 18.94
CA VAL A 268 16.02 -12.31 17.56
C VAL A 268 15.04 -11.66 16.55
N PRO A 269 15.38 -11.50 15.26
CA PRO A 269 14.41 -11.08 14.24
C PRO A 269 13.13 -11.92 14.24
N TYR A 270 12.00 -11.31 13.83
CA TYR A 270 10.75 -12.04 13.63
C TYR A 270 10.89 -13.11 12.53
N LEU A 271 9.86 -13.93 12.33
CA LEU A 271 9.86 -14.98 11.31
C LEU A 271 9.84 -14.41 9.88
N SER A 272 10.64 -14.99 8.97
CA SER A 272 10.56 -14.70 7.53
C SER A 272 9.32 -15.33 6.89
N ARG A 273 8.93 -14.89 5.69
CA ARG A 273 7.85 -15.53 4.89
C ARG A 273 7.99 -17.06 4.83
N ALA A 274 9.19 -17.54 4.48
CA ALA A 274 9.45 -18.97 4.33
C ALA A 274 9.25 -19.74 5.64
N GLN A 275 9.46 -19.11 6.81
CA GLN A 275 9.17 -19.70 8.12
C GLN A 275 7.68 -19.59 8.50
N ILE A 276 7.01 -18.51 8.12
CA ILE A 276 5.57 -18.28 8.36
C ILE A 276 4.70 -19.26 7.57
N GLU A 277 5.01 -19.51 6.30
CA GLU A 277 4.22 -20.42 5.44
C GLU A 277 4.45 -21.90 5.79
N ARG A 278 5.67 -22.28 6.20
CA ARG A 278 6.00 -23.67 6.64
C ARG A 278 5.50 -23.97 8.06
N GLY A 279 5.47 -22.96 8.93
CA GLY A 279 5.27 -23.10 10.36
C GLY A 279 3.84 -22.81 10.84
N ARG A 280 3.57 -23.15 12.11
CA ARG A 280 2.38 -22.69 12.83
C ARG A 280 2.77 -21.50 13.69
N ILE A 281 2.32 -20.29 13.33
CA ILE A 281 2.61 -19.06 14.08
C ILE A 281 1.51 -18.72 15.08
N ASP A 282 1.82 -18.01 16.17
CA ASP A 282 0.81 -17.50 17.11
C ASP A 282 0.18 -16.21 16.56
N ALA A 283 -0.63 -16.36 15.52
CA ALA A 283 -1.39 -15.27 14.89
C ALA A 283 -2.87 -15.64 14.70
N PRO A 284 -3.79 -14.67 14.83
CA PRO A 284 -5.19 -14.90 14.50
C PRO A 284 -5.36 -15.07 12.98
N VAL A 285 -6.00 -16.16 12.55
CA VAL A 285 -6.44 -16.30 11.15
C VAL A 285 -7.72 -15.50 10.96
N LEU A 286 -7.73 -14.58 9.97
CA LEU A 286 -8.85 -13.68 9.69
C LEU A 286 -9.79 -14.24 8.62
N ALA A 287 -9.24 -15.00 7.68
CA ALA A 287 -9.93 -15.68 6.59
C ALA A 287 -9.02 -16.79 6.03
N TYR A 288 -9.56 -17.65 5.18
CA TYR A 288 -8.81 -18.54 4.29
C TYR A 288 -9.16 -18.19 2.83
N VAL A 289 -8.18 -18.27 1.93
CA VAL A 289 -8.36 -17.97 0.50
C VAL A 289 -7.91 -19.14 -0.38
N ALA A 290 -8.33 -19.13 -1.64
CA ALA A 290 -8.12 -20.25 -2.56
C ALA A 290 -6.87 -20.12 -3.46
N ASP A 291 -6.31 -18.91 -3.62
CA ASP A 291 -5.16 -18.65 -4.48
C ASP A 291 -4.04 -17.91 -3.71
N PRO A 292 -2.87 -18.54 -3.50
CA PRO A 292 -1.76 -17.92 -2.79
C PRO A 292 -1.11 -16.79 -3.61
N ALA A 293 -1.26 -16.78 -4.94
CA ALA A 293 -0.81 -15.66 -5.77
C ALA A 293 -1.62 -14.39 -5.52
N MET A 294 -2.93 -14.52 -5.30
CA MET A 294 -3.78 -13.40 -4.92
C MET A 294 -3.53 -12.96 -3.46
N LEU A 295 -3.24 -13.90 -2.55
CA LEU A 295 -2.80 -13.58 -1.19
C LEU A 295 -1.49 -12.78 -1.17
N TYR A 296 -0.48 -13.24 -1.92
CA TYR A 296 0.79 -12.52 -2.08
C TYR A 296 0.58 -11.16 -2.76
N SER A 297 -0.25 -11.08 -3.82
CA SER A 297 -0.61 -9.80 -4.43
C SER A 297 -1.22 -8.84 -3.41
N MET A 298 -2.16 -9.30 -2.58
CA MET A 298 -2.78 -8.52 -1.50
C MET A 298 -1.78 -8.06 -0.43
N GLN A 299 -0.75 -8.85 -0.13
CA GLN A 299 0.36 -8.44 0.75
C GLN A 299 1.20 -7.33 0.09
N LEU A 300 1.45 -7.40 -1.23
CA LEU A 300 2.17 -6.36 -1.99
C LEU A 300 1.35 -5.08 -2.22
N GLN A 301 0.01 -5.17 -2.18
CA GLN A 301 -0.91 -4.03 -2.24
C GLN A 301 -1.25 -3.45 -0.86
N GLY A 302 -1.04 -4.19 0.23
CA GLY A 302 -1.32 -3.76 1.61
C GLY A 302 -2.80 -3.83 2.05
N ALA A 303 -3.74 -4.14 1.16
CA ALA A 303 -5.17 -4.25 1.48
C ALA A 303 -5.91 -5.16 0.46
N GLY A 304 -7.12 -5.60 0.79
CA GLY A 304 -7.96 -6.38 -0.12
C GLY A 304 -9.36 -6.71 0.40
N LYS A 305 -10.23 -7.18 -0.50
CA LYS A 305 -11.59 -7.66 -0.20
C LYS A 305 -11.69 -9.16 -0.48
N ILE A 306 -12.15 -9.93 0.51
CA ILE A 306 -12.39 -11.37 0.42
C ILE A 306 -13.91 -11.60 0.40
N VAL A 307 -14.43 -11.98 -0.76
CA VAL A 307 -15.85 -12.33 -0.97
C VAL A 307 -16.07 -13.77 -0.50
N LEU A 308 -17.08 -13.97 0.35
CA LEU A 308 -17.42 -15.27 0.92
C LEU A 308 -18.29 -16.12 -0.03
N PRO A 309 -18.54 -17.41 0.28
CA PRO A 309 -19.26 -18.30 -0.64
C PRO A 309 -20.73 -17.93 -0.91
N ASP A 310 -21.32 -17.05 -0.10
CA ASP A 310 -22.65 -16.47 -0.32
C ASP A 310 -22.69 -15.40 -1.42
N GLY A 311 -21.53 -14.94 -1.90
CA GLY A 311 -21.40 -13.90 -2.93
C GLY A 311 -21.73 -12.48 -2.48
N VAL A 312 -22.13 -12.28 -1.21
CA VAL A 312 -22.63 -11.00 -0.68
C VAL A 312 -21.82 -10.53 0.53
N SER A 313 -21.40 -11.44 1.41
CA SER A 313 -20.59 -11.09 2.57
C SER A 313 -19.13 -10.85 2.16
N VAL A 314 -18.58 -9.70 2.56
CA VAL A 314 -17.18 -9.34 2.35
C VAL A 314 -16.44 -9.30 3.68
N ILE A 315 -15.24 -9.90 3.73
CA ILE A 315 -14.22 -9.60 4.73
C ILE A 315 -13.24 -8.62 4.08
N ARG A 316 -13.29 -7.35 4.48
CA ARG A 316 -12.33 -6.34 4.02
C ARG A 316 -11.16 -6.27 4.98
N LEU A 317 -9.95 -6.31 4.43
CA LEU A 317 -8.70 -6.33 5.16
C LEU A 317 -7.83 -5.13 4.75
N ALA A 318 -7.18 -4.53 5.72
CA ALA A 318 -6.14 -3.52 5.51
C ALA A 318 -4.87 -3.89 6.29
N TYR A 319 -3.76 -3.27 5.92
CA TYR A 319 -2.48 -3.38 6.60
C TYR A 319 -2.61 -3.17 8.12
N ALA A 320 -1.92 -4.00 8.88
CA ALA A 320 -1.77 -3.86 10.32
C ALA A 320 -0.30 -3.88 10.76
N GLU A 321 0.52 -4.80 10.24
CA GLU A 321 1.95 -4.89 10.58
C GLU A 321 2.75 -5.66 9.51
N GLN A 322 4.08 -5.55 9.52
CA GLN A 322 5.02 -6.31 8.69
C GLN A 322 6.13 -6.96 9.54
N ASN A 323 6.75 -8.03 9.03
CA ASN A 323 7.68 -8.87 9.81
C ASN A 323 9.10 -8.29 10.01
N GLY A 324 9.40 -7.10 9.50
CA GLY A 324 10.69 -6.43 9.68
C GLY A 324 11.79 -6.85 8.69
N TYR A 325 11.44 -7.54 7.60
CA TYR A 325 12.37 -7.86 6.51
C TYR A 325 12.23 -6.88 5.34
N ALA A 326 13.31 -6.71 4.58
CA ALA A 326 13.24 -5.99 3.31
C ALA A 326 12.38 -6.77 2.29
N PHE A 327 11.54 -6.05 1.55
CA PHE A 327 10.83 -6.60 0.39
C PHE A 327 11.82 -6.89 -0.73
N ASN A 328 11.93 -8.16 -1.12
CA ASN A 328 12.89 -8.64 -2.11
C ASN A 328 12.24 -9.72 -2.99
N PRO A 329 11.34 -9.34 -3.91
CA PRO A 329 10.58 -10.29 -4.71
C PRO A 329 11.47 -11.05 -5.70
N PRO A 330 11.26 -12.36 -5.92
CA PRO A 330 11.89 -13.10 -7.02
C PRO A 330 11.46 -12.54 -8.39
N VAL A 331 12.29 -11.68 -8.98
CA VAL A 331 12.07 -11.16 -10.33
C VAL A 331 12.16 -12.32 -11.33
N ALA A 332 11.15 -12.44 -12.19
CA ALA A 332 11.13 -13.50 -13.19
C ALA A 332 12.22 -13.28 -14.26
N SER A 333 12.94 -14.35 -14.58
CA SER A 333 13.76 -14.44 -15.79
C SER A 333 13.00 -15.20 -16.89
N ALA A 334 13.58 -15.27 -18.09
CA ALA A 334 13.10 -16.15 -19.15
C ALA A 334 13.16 -17.65 -18.76
N GLN A 335 14.00 -18.00 -17.78
CA GLN A 335 14.21 -19.38 -17.31
C GLN A 335 13.31 -19.73 -16.10
N SER A 336 12.58 -18.77 -15.53
CA SER A 336 11.71 -18.99 -14.37
C SER A 336 10.50 -19.87 -14.71
N LYS A 337 10.53 -21.12 -14.25
CA LYS A 337 9.41 -22.07 -14.31
C LYS A 337 8.47 -21.87 -13.12
N GLY A 338 7.16 -21.83 -13.36
CA GLY A 338 6.13 -21.62 -12.33
C GLY A 338 5.06 -20.63 -12.79
N ARG A 339 4.13 -20.26 -11.90
CA ARG A 339 3.23 -19.12 -12.18
C ARG A 339 4.03 -17.81 -12.16
N LYS A 340 3.49 -16.79 -12.82
CA LYS A 340 4.01 -15.41 -12.77
C LYS A 340 2.89 -14.46 -12.39
N ILE A 341 3.22 -13.37 -11.72
CA ILE A 341 2.33 -12.20 -11.59
C ILE A 341 3.02 -10.94 -12.07
N LEU A 342 2.30 -10.13 -12.84
CA LEU A 342 2.75 -8.80 -13.23
C LEU A 342 2.33 -7.80 -12.14
N VAL A 343 3.29 -7.14 -11.50
CA VAL A 343 3.06 -6.12 -10.47
C VAL A 343 3.98 -4.93 -10.76
N ARG A 344 3.42 -3.71 -10.83
CA ARG A 344 4.19 -2.46 -11.05
C ARG A 344 5.14 -2.52 -12.27
N GLY A 345 4.73 -3.15 -13.37
CA GLY A 345 5.55 -3.35 -14.57
C GLY A 345 6.78 -4.25 -14.37
N VAL A 346 6.70 -5.23 -13.46
CA VAL A 346 7.70 -6.28 -13.22
C VAL A 346 6.99 -7.63 -13.12
N GLU A 347 7.47 -8.64 -13.85
CA GLU A 347 7.06 -10.02 -13.61
C GLU A 347 7.76 -10.55 -12.36
N ILE A 348 6.98 -11.06 -11.40
CA ILE A 348 7.48 -11.81 -10.24
C ILE A 348 7.26 -13.29 -10.54
N ALA A 349 8.32 -14.08 -10.47
CA ALA A 349 8.26 -15.53 -10.59
C ALA A 349 7.78 -16.14 -9.28
N LEU A 350 6.81 -17.03 -9.34
CA LEU A 350 6.21 -17.63 -8.17
C LEU A 350 6.87 -18.99 -7.95
N GLU A 351 7.82 -19.03 -7.02
CA GLU A 351 8.34 -20.27 -6.48
C GLU A 351 7.22 -21.00 -5.72
N GLU A 352 6.87 -22.18 -6.23
CA GLU A 352 5.83 -23.06 -5.70
C GLU A 352 6.47 -24.39 -5.32
N GLY A 353 6.53 -24.67 -4.01
CA GLY A 353 7.25 -25.84 -3.50
C GLY A 353 6.44 -26.60 -2.46
N ALA A 354 6.16 -27.88 -2.72
CA ALA A 354 5.59 -28.76 -1.72
C ALA A 354 6.59 -28.95 -0.55
N VAL A 355 6.12 -28.78 0.67
CA VAL A 355 6.96 -28.80 1.88
C VAL A 355 6.95 -30.21 2.47
N THR A 356 8.01 -30.97 2.22
CA THR A 356 8.27 -32.20 2.97
C THR A 356 8.65 -31.82 4.40
N ILE A 357 7.77 -32.10 5.37
CA ILE A 357 8.01 -31.84 6.80
C ILE A 357 8.96 -32.93 7.35
N GLU A 358 10.25 -32.81 7.07
CA GLU A 358 11.28 -33.58 7.77
C GLU A 358 11.57 -32.96 9.13
N ASN A 359 11.27 -33.70 10.20
CA ASN A 359 11.47 -33.24 11.59
C ASN A 359 12.96 -33.25 11.97
N LYS A 360 13.70 -32.21 11.58
CA LYS A 360 15.04 -31.91 12.09
C LYS A 360 15.00 -30.65 12.97
N PRO A 361 15.52 -30.67 14.20
CA PRO A 361 15.50 -29.50 15.09
C PRO A 361 16.43 -28.40 14.59
N ASP A 362 16.00 -27.14 14.71
CA ASP A 362 16.74 -25.95 14.26
C ASP A 362 18.06 -25.74 15.02
N THR A 363 19.17 -26.21 14.45
CA THR A 363 20.50 -25.67 14.75
C THR A 363 20.74 -24.45 13.85
N ALA A 364 20.89 -23.27 14.44
CA ALA A 364 21.10 -22.03 13.69
C ALA A 364 22.47 -22.01 12.98
N THR A 365 22.49 -22.42 11.71
CA THR A 365 23.61 -22.25 10.78
C THR A 365 23.21 -21.26 9.69
N SER A 366 24.02 -20.21 9.51
CA SER A 366 23.78 -19.14 8.56
C SER A 366 24.17 -19.53 7.13
N ASP A 367 23.20 -19.77 6.25
CA ASP A 367 23.44 -19.84 4.80
C ASP A 367 22.20 -19.49 3.95
N ASP A 368 21.48 -18.44 4.35
CA ASP A 368 20.42 -17.78 3.56
C ASP A 368 20.87 -16.33 3.22
N THR A 369 21.74 -16.19 2.22
CA THR A 369 22.26 -14.88 1.75
C THR A 369 21.78 -14.57 0.33
N PRO A 370 20.76 -13.70 0.13
CA PRO A 370 20.28 -13.36 -1.20
C PRO A 370 21.28 -12.50 -1.99
N GLN A 371 21.96 -13.09 -2.98
CA GLN A 371 22.77 -12.35 -3.94
C GLN A 371 21.90 -11.73 -5.03
N SER A 372 21.65 -10.42 -4.94
CA SER A 372 20.81 -9.69 -5.91
C SER A 372 21.62 -9.24 -7.15
N PRO A 373 21.20 -9.58 -8.38
CA PRO A 373 21.92 -9.20 -9.61
C PRO A 373 21.65 -7.76 -10.10
N LEU A 374 20.83 -6.97 -9.39
CA LEU A 374 20.33 -5.64 -9.78
C LEU A 374 21.38 -4.49 -9.75
N LEU A 375 22.64 -4.78 -10.09
CA LEU A 375 23.73 -3.80 -10.08
C LEU A 375 24.78 -3.99 -11.19
N ARG A 376 24.49 -4.82 -12.21
CA ARG A 376 25.31 -4.92 -13.43
C ARG A 376 24.58 -4.30 -14.61
N GLY A 377 25.26 -3.40 -15.33
CA GLY A 377 24.72 -2.69 -16.48
C GLY A 377 24.53 -3.58 -17.71
N ALA A 378 23.86 -3.03 -18.72
CA ALA A 378 23.51 -3.75 -19.95
C ALA A 378 24.74 -4.17 -20.77
N GLN A 379 24.67 -5.38 -21.32
CA GLN A 379 25.35 -5.84 -22.52
C GLN A 379 24.49 -6.96 -23.14
N ASP A 380 24.51 -7.05 -24.47
CA ASP A 380 23.61 -7.90 -25.24
C ASP A 380 23.97 -9.39 -25.18
N GLU A 381 22.99 -10.25 -25.53
CA GLU A 381 23.10 -11.40 -26.45
C GLU A 381 21.69 -12.00 -26.64
N ALA A 382 21.43 -12.65 -27.79
CA ALA A 382 20.10 -13.16 -28.15
C ALA A 382 20.16 -14.59 -28.71
N VAL A 383 19.33 -15.50 -28.17
CA VAL A 383 19.14 -16.89 -28.65
C VAL A 383 17.65 -17.26 -28.49
N ALA A 384 17.14 -18.16 -29.34
CA ALA A 384 15.71 -18.41 -29.56
C ALA A 384 15.24 -19.85 -29.18
N ASP A 385 13.98 -20.13 -29.52
CA ASP A 385 13.21 -21.39 -29.48
C ASP A 385 12.80 -21.91 -28.08
N GLU A 386 11.54 -22.27 -27.75
CA GLU A 386 10.45 -23.03 -28.41
C GLU A 386 10.61 -24.57 -28.32
N ASP A 387 9.58 -25.38 -28.02
CA ASP A 387 8.17 -25.15 -27.60
C ASP A 387 7.69 -26.31 -26.67
N ALA A 388 6.68 -26.07 -25.83
CA ALA A 388 5.91 -27.08 -25.08
C ALA A 388 4.59 -26.53 -24.50
N SER A 389 3.60 -26.24 -25.34
CA SER A 389 2.30 -25.69 -24.90
C SER A 389 1.27 -26.74 -24.38
N PRO A 390 0.63 -26.51 -23.22
CA PRO A 390 -0.64 -27.13 -22.84
C PRO A 390 -1.85 -26.18 -23.05
N ASP A 391 -3.02 -26.73 -23.39
CA ASP A 391 -4.19 -25.96 -23.84
C ASP A 391 -4.71 -24.88 -22.88
N SER A 392 -4.86 -23.65 -23.39
CA SER A 392 -5.73 -22.63 -22.80
C SER A 392 -6.31 -21.71 -23.89
N ALA A 393 -7.61 -21.44 -23.83
CA ALA A 393 -8.42 -21.04 -24.99
C ALA A 393 -8.34 -19.55 -25.42
N LEU A 394 -7.18 -18.90 -25.30
CA LEU A 394 -7.01 -17.46 -25.55
C LEU A 394 -6.05 -17.07 -26.67
N LEU A 395 -5.36 -18.02 -27.31
CA LEU A 395 -4.45 -17.75 -28.43
C LEU A 395 -4.69 -18.75 -29.57
N ARG A 396 -5.21 -18.28 -30.72
CA ARG A 396 -5.28 -19.06 -31.96
C ARG A 396 -5.11 -18.16 -33.18
N GLY A 397 -4.01 -18.34 -33.91
CA GLY A 397 -3.70 -17.66 -35.17
C GLY A 397 -2.29 -18.02 -35.66
N PHE A 398 -2.15 -18.15 -36.98
CA PHE A 398 -0.92 -18.51 -37.71
C PHE A 398 -0.41 -19.96 -37.59
N ASN A 399 0.36 -20.38 -38.61
CA ASN A 399 0.67 -21.76 -38.97
C ASN A 399 1.74 -21.74 -40.09
N LEU A 400 2.83 -22.53 -40.05
CA LEU A 400 3.60 -22.96 -41.26
C LEU A 400 4.74 -23.98 -40.99
N ALA A 401 4.63 -25.16 -41.61
CA ALA A 401 5.69 -26.05 -42.16
C ALA A 401 6.93 -26.56 -41.35
N LYS A 402 6.77 -27.76 -40.75
CA LYS A 402 7.68 -28.94 -40.61
C LYS A 402 9.15 -28.92 -41.13
N GLY A 403 10.06 -29.61 -40.39
CA GLY A 403 11.34 -30.14 -40.94
C GLY A 403 12.21 -31.13 -40.11
N ALA A 404 11.91 -32.45 -40.17
CA ALA A 404 12.81 -33.62 -39.92
C ALA A 404 13.47 -33.87 -38.52
N THR A 405 13.95 -35.11 -38.31
CA THR A 405 14.64 -35.63 -37.10
C THR A 405 15.88 -36.47 -37.47
N PRO A 406 16.79 -36.80 -36.52
CA PRO A 406 16.80 -38.18 -35.96
C PRO A 406 17.19 -38.26 -34.46
N ALA A 407 17.37 -39.47 -33.92
CA ALA A 407 17.49 -39.77 -32.48
C ALA A 407 18.83 -40.41 -32.06
N VAL A 408 19.09 -40.53 -30.74
CA VAL A 408 19.86 -41.65 -30.11
C VAL A 408 19.64 -41.74 -28.58
N ARG A 409 19.82 -42.95 -28.02
CA ARG A 409 19.80 -43.36 -26.59
C ARG A 409 20.56 -44.71 -26.49
N PRO A 410 20.84 -45.28 -25.29
CA PRO A 410 21.21 -44.73 -23.98
C PRO A 410 22.45 -45.47 -23.39
N SER A 411 22.74 -45.35 -22.08
CA SER A 411 23.40 -46.42 -21.29
C SER A 411 23.15 -46.30 -19.77
N ARG A 412 23.62 -47.28 -18.99
CA ARG A 412 23.16 -47.68 -17.64
C ARG A 412 24.35 -48.09 -16.73
N VAL A 413 24.08 -48.41 -15.44
CA VAL A 413 24.85 -49.21 -14.42
C VAL A 413 25.10 -48.40 -13.13
N SER A 414 25.05 -48.91 -11.88
CA SER A 414 24.33 -50.03 -11.22
C SER A 414 24.41 -49.86 -9.68
N THR A 415 23.60 -50.59 -8.91
CA THR A 415 23.62 -50.65 -7.41
C THR A 415 24.64 -51.66 -6.86
N PRO A 416 24.93 -51.66 -5.53
CA PRO A 416 24.26 -52.64 -4.64
C PRO A 416 23.93 -52.14 -3.20
N SER A 417 23.31 -53.01 -2.40
CA SER A 417 22.99 -52.88 -0.96
C SER A 417 23.43 -54.18 -0.23
N PRO A 418 23.55 -54.26 1.11
CA PRO A 418 22.48 -54.96 1.86
C PRO A 418 22.26 -54.64 3.37
N ALA A 419 21.05 -54.95 3.83
CA ALA A 419 20.65 -55.58 5.12
C ALA A 419 20.80 -54.89 6.52
N GLY A 420 19.75 -55.07 7.34
CA GLY A 420 19.66 -54.79 8.79
C GLY A 420 18.21 -54.96 9.29
N LYS A 421 17.96 -55.38 10.55
CA LYS A 421 16.60 -55.69 11.09
C LYS A 421 16.44 -55.31 12.59
N THR A 422 15.18 -55.41 13.06
CA THR A 422 14.62 -55.32 14.43
C THR A 422 14.40 -53.91 15.03
N GLY A 423 13.35 -53.64 15.83
CA GLY A 423 12.10 -54.40 16.07
C GLY A 423 11.28 -53.98 17.32
N ASN A 424 9.94 -53.93 17.22
CA ASN A 424 8.92 -53.75 18.29
C ASN A 424 9.00 -52.46 19.17
N ALA A 425 8.01 -52.10 20.00
CA ALA A 425 6.54 -52.18 19.92
C ALA A 425 5.94 -51.18 20.96
N GLY A 426 4.72 -50.67 20.77
CA GLY A 426 4.20 -49.49 21.50
C GLY A 426 3.46 -49.73 22.83
N ALA A 427 3.12 -48.63 23.51
CA ALA A 427 2.16 -48.57 24.64
C ALA A 427 1.59 -47.14 24.81
N ALA A 428 0.32 -47.03 25.24
CA ALA A 428 -0.40 -45.80 25.63
C ALA A 428 -1.71 -46.20 26.36
N PRO A 429 -2.53 -45.25 26.87
CA PRO A 429 -2.25 -44.28 27.94
C PRO A 429 -3.20 -44.49 29.16
N ILE A 430 -3.12 -43.67 30.20
CA ILE A 430 -4.07 -43.63 31.33
C ILE A 430 -4.47 -42.16 31.63
N ASP A 431 -5.69 -41.94 32.12
CA ASP A 431 -6.45 -40.67 32.12
C ASP A 431 -7.00 -40.27 33.51
N SER A 432 -7.55 -39.05 33.65
CA SER A 432 -8.36 -38.43 34.75
C SER A 432 -7.71 -37.26 35.51
N PRO A 433 -8.49 -36.27 36.06
CA PRO A 433 -9.72 -35.70 35.50
C PRO A 433 -9.89 -34.16 35.67
N ARG A 434 -10.36 -33.50 34.60
CA ARG A 434 -11.32 -32.38 34.53
C ARG A 434 -11.41 -31.30 35.65
N ALA A 435 -11.24 -30.03 35.23
CA ALA A 435 -11.96 -28.86 35.76
C ALA A 435 -12.46 -28.00 34.58
N THR A 436 -13.61 -27.31 34.70
CA THR A 436 -14.32 -26.73 33.54
C THR A 436 -14.55 -25.21 33.61
N ASN A 437 -14.29 -24.53 32.49
CA ASN A 437 -14.78 -23.19 32.15
C ASN A 437 -15.60 -23.25 30.84
N PRO A 438 -16.49 -22.28 30.56
CA PRO A 438 -17.38 -22.32 29.41
C PRO A 438 -16.63 -22.22 28.06
N PRO A 439 -17.17 -22.81 26.98
CA PRO A 439 -16.47 -22.91 25.70
C PRO A 439 -16.46 -21.58 24.93
N VAL A 440 -15.37 -20.83 25.07
CA VAL A 440 -14.90 -20.00 23.95
C VAL A 440 -14.53 -20.97 22.83
N ALA A 441 -15.16 -20.84 21.66
CA ALA A 441 -14.83 -21.69 20.52
C ALA A 441 -13.33 -21.53 20.20
N PRO A 442 -12.53 -22.63 20.18
CA PRO A 442 -11.10 -22.51 19.96
C PRO A 442 -10.86 -21.98 18.56
N LEU A 443 -10.16 -20.83 18.46
CA LEU A 443 -9.61 -20.40 17.17
C LEU A 443 -8.69 -21.52 16.70
N ALA A 444 -9.02 -22.10 15.54
CA ALA A 444 -8.23 -23.16 14.95
C ALA A 444 -6.81 -22.64 14.69
N THR A 445 -5.84 -23.14 15.46
CA THR A 445 -4.43 -22.98 15.12
C THR A 445 -4.24 -23.63 13.75
N ALA A 446 -3.79 -22.86 12.75
CA ALA A 446 -3.80 -23.32 11.36
C ALA A 446 -3.07 -24.66 11.19
N ALA A 447 -3.52 -25.50 10.27
CA ALA A 447 -2.73 -26.65 9.84
C ALA A 447 -1.44 -26.13 9.15
N PRO A 448 -0.30 -26.82 9.27
CA PRO A 448 0.89 -26.46 8.52
C PRO A 448 0.58 -26.53 7.01
N ILE A 449 0.92 -25.48 6.27
CA ILE A 449 0.66 -25.42 4.83
C ILE A 449 1.73 -26.29 4.16
N ALA A 450 1.32 -27.37 3.49
CA ALA A 450 2.23 -28.30 2.82
C ALA A 450 2.86 -27.72 1.53
N TYR A 451 2.89 -26.39 1.39
CA TYR A 451 3.20 -25.68 0.16
C TYR A 451 3.69 -24.27 0.48
N THR A 452 4.95 -23.95 0.18
CA THR A 452 5.47 -22.59 0.26
C THR A 452 5.31 -21.85 -1.06
N PHE A 453 5.03 -20.54 -0.94
CA PHE A 453 4.77 -19.65 -2.07
C PHE A 453 5.63 -18.38 -1.99
N ALA A 454 6.35 -18.05 -3.07
CA ALA A 454 7.25 -16.89 -3.18
C ALA A 454 8.27 -16.80 -2.01
N ALA A 455 8.80 -17.94 -1.56
CA ALA A 455 9.55 -18.06 -0.30
C ALA A 455 10.85 -17.23 -0.24
N SER A 456 11.43 -16.90 -1.39
CA SER A 456 12.61 -16.06 -1.57
C SER A 456 12.40 -14.56 -1.28
N ASP A 457 11.16 -14.09 -1.16
CA ASP A 457 10.83 -12.78 -0.59
C ASP A 457 10.62 -12.91 0.93
N PRO A 458 11.59 -12.55 1.79
CA PRO A 458 11.48 -12.76 3.22
C PRO A 458 10.41 -11.88 3.88
N SER A 459 9.95 -10.82 3.19
CA SER A 459 8.94 -9.88 3.68
C SER A 459 7.56 -10.50 3.80
N TYR A 460 6.86 -10.20 4.91
CA TYR A 460 5.51 -10.65 5.17
C TYR A 460 4.65 -9.52 5.72
N VAL A 461 3.37 -9.47 5.30
CA VAL A 461 2.38 -8.48 5.74
C VAL A 461 1.22 -9.16 6.46
N PHE A 462 0.92 -8.64 7.63
CA PHE A 462 -0.18 -9.02 8.51
C PHE A 462 -1.31 -7.98 8.44
N PHE A 463 -2.54 -8.47 8.51
CA PHE A 463 -3.73 -7.66 8.27
C PHE A 463 -4.55 -7.37 9.53
N ARG A 464 -5.56 -6.51 9.38
CA ARG A 464 -6.67 -6.33 10.32
C ARG A 464 -7.98 -6.22 9.55
N PRO A 465 -9.11 -6.71 10.10
CA PRO A 465 -10.41 -6.42 9.54
C PRO A 465 -10.70 -4.92 9.62
N ILE A 466 -11.35 -4.39 8.58
CA ILE A 466 -11.96 -3.07 8.56
C ILE A 466 -13.41 -3.20 8.07
N PRO A 467 -14.31 -2.25 8.41
CA PRO A 467 -15.65 -2.21 7.81
C PRO A 467 -15.56 -2.15 6.29
N ASP A 468 -16.43 -2.90 5.59
CA ASP A 468 -16.52 -2.74 4.14
C ASP A 468 -17.22 -1.42 3.79
N SER A 469 -16.81 -0.81 2.67
CA SER A 469 -17.38 0.43 2.17
C SER A 469 -17.07 0.66 0.69
N ALA A 470 -17.76 1.62 0.09
CA ALA A 470 -17.53 2.09 -1.28
C ALA A 470 -16.28 2.99 -1.43
N ALA A 471 -15.68 3.46 -0.32
CA ALA A 471 -14.40 4.16 -0.37
C ALA A 471 -13.24 3.16 -0.54
N GLY A 472 -12.07 3.63 -0.95
CA GLY A 472 -10.85 2.81 -1.01
C GLY A 472 -10.39 2.31 0.38
N PRO A 473 -9.36 1.45 0.43
CA PRO A 473 -8.82 0.94 1.68
C PRO A 473 -8.21 2.07 2.53
N ILE A 474 -7.90 1.79 3.80
CA ILE A 474 -7.26 2.77 4.69
C ILE A 474 -5.75 2.79 4.44
N GLY A 475 -5.25 3.87 3.86
CA GLY A 475 -3.81 4.08 3.60
C GLY A 475 -3.02 4.50 4.85
N ALA A 476 -1.70 4.65 4.69
CA ALA A 476 -0.75 5.00 5.74
C ALA A 476 -1.12 6.22 6.60
N LEU A 477 -1.77 7.23 6.01
CA LEU A 477 -2.25 8.43 6.73
C LEU A 477 -3.42 8.14 7.70
N GLY A 478 -4.04 6.95 7.62
CA GLY A 478 -5.21 6.56 8.41
C GLY A 478 -6.56 6.91 7.78
N VAL A 479 -6.57 7.35 6.51
CA VAL A 479 -7.78 7.77 5.79
C VAL A 479 -8.12 6.83 4.63
N PRO A 480 -9.41 6.71 4.22
CA PRO A 480 -9.78 5.94 3.04
C PRO A 480 -9.23 6.57 1.76
N LEU A 481 -8.59 5.77 0.90
CA LEU A 481 -8.06 6.23 -0.38
C LEU A 481 -9.18 6.59 -1.38
N SER A 482 -8.85 7.48 -2.32
CA SER A 482 -9.69 7.85 -3.46
C SER A 482 -9.06 7.27 -4.74
N PRO A 483 -9.79 6.41 -5.48
CA PRO A 483 -9.34 5.92 -6.78
C PRO A 483 -8.90 7.06 -7.69
N GLU A 484 -7.78 6.86 -8.39
CA GLU A 484 -7.17 7.79 -9.35
C GLU A 484 -6.76 9.18 -8.81
N ARG A 485 -6.89 9.42 -7.50
CA ARG A 485 -6.57 10.70 -6.83
C ARG A 485 -5.77 10.57 -5.52
N SER A 486 -5.41 9.36 -5.11
CA SER A 486 -4.48 9.09 -4.01
C SER A 486 -3.22 8.37 -4.49
N ALA A 487 -2.09 8.63 -3.83
CA ALA A 487 -0.80 7.99 -4.11
C ALA A 487 -0.13 7.45 -2.85
N ALA A 488 0.68 6.40 -3.02
CA ALA A 488 1.67 5.99 -2.03
C ALA A 488 3.02 6.65 -2.34
N ILE A 489 3.72 7.15 -1.32
CA ILE A 489 5.00 7.88 -1.46
C ILE A 489 6.05 7.43 -0.44
N ASP A 490 7.28 7.93 -0.56
CA ASP A 490 8.30 7.87 0.50
C ASP A 490 8.05 9.03 1.50
N PRO A 491 7.68 8.76 2.76
CA PRO A 491 7.30 9.81 3.73
C PRO A 491 8.45 10.78 4.05
N ARG A 492 9.70 10.36 3.79
CA ARG A 492 10.91 11.17 4.02
C ARG A 492 11.05 12.29 2.99
N THR A 493 10.51 12.09 1.79
CA THR A 493 10.59 13.06 0.68
C THR A 493 9.26 13.77 0.41
N THR A 494 8.13 13.17 0.83
CA THR A 494 6.80 13.76 0.68
C THR A 494 6.00 13.58 1.98
N PRO A 495 5.65 14.66 2.71
CA PRO A 495 4.81 14.56 3.91
C PRO A 495 3.46 13.89 3.63
N LEU A 496 3.09 12.90 4.46
CA LEU A 496 1.81 12.20 4.33
C LEU A 496 0.63 13.19 4.44
N GLY A 497 -0.31 13.05 3.51
CA GLY A 497 -1.50 13.88 3.33
C GLY A 497 -1.31 15.15 2.51
N ALA A 498 -0.07 15.49 2.12
CA ALA A 498 0.18 16.63 1.23
C ALA A 498 -0.39 16.40 -0.19
N PRO A 499 -0.82 17.46 -0.89
CA PRO A 499 -1.07 17.39 -2.32
C PRO A 499 0.25 17.23 -3.10
N VAL A 500 0.25 16.37 -4.10
CA VAL A 500 1.39 16.07 -4.96
C VAL A 500 0.93 16.14 -6.41
N PHE A 501 1.51 17.04 -7.19
CA PHE A 501 1.30 17.01 -8.64
C PHE A 501 2.29 16.01 -9.26
N VAL A 502 1.80 15.17 -10.16
CA VAL A 502 2.61 14.18 -10.89
C VAL A 502 2.40 14.38 -12.38
N ASP A 503 3.50 14.31 -13.13
CA ASP A 503 3.48 14.22 -14.60
C ASP A 503 4.24 12.97 -15.05
N ALA A 504 3.54 12.07 -15.72
CA ALA A 504 4.04 10.83 -16.30
C ALA A 504 3.62 10.72 -17.78
N SER A 505 3.73 11.84 -18.50
CA SER A 505 3.36 11.96 -19.91
C SER A 505 4.42 11.48 -20.91
N GLU A 506 5.70 11.37 -20.49
CA GLU A 506 6.81 10.84 -21.31
C GLU A 506 6.70 9.33 -21.62
N GLY A 507 5.67 8.64 -21.10
CA GLY A 507 5.54 7.19 -21.08
C GLY A 507 4.79 6.58 -22.26
N GLY A 508 5.50 6.30 -23.37
CA GLY A 508 4.92 5.81 -24.63
C GLY A 508 4.22 4.43 -24.64
N SER A 509 4.03 3.78 -23.49
CA SER A 509 3.42 2.44 -23.36
C SER A 509 2.22 2.36 -22.41
N GLY A 510 1.73 3.50 -21.91
CA GLY A 510 0.60 3.56 -20.98
C GLY A 510 -0.26 4.80 -21.14
N ALA A 511 -1.33 4.88 -20.35
CA ALA A 511 -2.10 6.13 -20.25
C ALA A 511 -1.26 7.20 -19.54
N SER A 512 -1.13 8.37 -20.17
CA SER A 512 -0.50 9.54 -19.55
C SER A 512 -1.22 9.93 -18.25
N ILE A 513 -0.45 10.19 -17.19
CA ILE A 513 -0.97 10.65 -15.89
C ILE A 513 -0.31 11.98 -15.55
N THR A 514 -1.02 13.07 -15.82
CA THR A 514 -0.62 14.44 -15.50
C THR A 514 -1.71 15.08 -14.64
N ARG A 515 -1.62 14.96 -13.31
CA ARG A 515 -2.70 15.38 -12.37
C ARG A 515 -2.26 15.57 -10.91
N LEU A 516 -3.10 16.26 -10.14
CA LEU A 516 -2.98 16.45 -8.69
C LEU A 516 -3.50 15.24 -7.90
N LEU A 517 -2.64 14.65 -7.09
CA LEU A 517 -2.90 13.51 -6.20
C LEU A 517 -2.74 13.93 -4.72
N MET A 518 -3.15 13.06 -3.79
CA MET A 518 -2.89 13.21 -2.35
C MET A 518 -1.98 12.08 -1.84
N ALA A 519 -0.94 12.44 -1.09
CA ALA A 519 0.04 11.53 -0.47
C ALA A 519 -0.54 10.73 0.71
N GLN A 520 -1.59 9.95 0.50
CA GLN A 520 -2.37 9.33 1.59
C GLN A 520 -1.86 7.96 2.02
N ASP A 521 -0.90 7.40 1.28
CA ASP A 521 -0.33 6.09 1.57
C ASP A 521 1.21 6.08 1.52
N ALA A 522 1.82 5.00 2.00
CA ALA A 522 3.26 4.75 1.95
C ALA A 522 3.51 3.23 2.01
N GLY A 523 4.48 2.74 1.24
CA GLY A 523 4.82 1.32 1.19
C GLY A 523 6.33 1.10 1.34
N GLY A 524 6.74 -0.01 1.97
CA GLY A 524 8.16 -0.31 2.23
C GLY A 524 9.04 -0.40 0.98
N ALA A 525 8.45 -0.59 -0.20
CA ALA A 525 9.10 -0.61 -1.53
C ALA A 525 9.03 0.74 -2.28
N ILE A 526 8.35 1.74 -1.74
CA ILE A 526 8.17 3.08 -2.34
C ILE A 526 9.20 4.00 -1.68
N ARG A 527 10.41 4.01 -2.24
CA ARG A 527 11.57 4.76 -1.72
C ARG A 527 12.16 5.69 -2.78
N GLY A 528 12.59 6.88 -2.38
CA GLY A 528 13.25 7.87 -3.24
C GLY A 528 12.56 9.24 -3.26
N ALA A 529 13.18 10.21 -3.92
CA ALA A 529 12.62 11.56 -4.07
C ALA A 529 11.48 11.59 -5.09
N VAL A 530 11.77 11.20 -6.33
CA VAL A 530 10.78 11.16 -7.42
C VAL A 530 10.21 9.74 -7.55
N ARG A 531 9.46 9.31 -6.54
CA ARG A 531 8.85 7.97 -6.48
C ARG A 531 7.42 8.02 -5.94
N ALA A 532 6.47 7.56 -6.74
CA ALA A 532 5.08 7.40 -6.33
C ALA A 532 4.45 6.10 -6.87
N ASP A 533 3.52 5.54 -6.11
CA ASP A 533 2.60 4.48 -6.55
C ASP A 533 1.19 5.08 -6.69
N TYR A 534 0.52 4.82 -7.80
CA TYR A 534 -0.77 5.40 -8.16
C TYR A 534 -1.91 4.44 -7.82
N PHE A 535 -2.89 4.88 -7.03
CA PHE A 535 -4.01 4.03 -6.63
C PHE A 535 -5.09 3.97 -7.72
N PHE A 536 -5.23 2.84 -8.41
CA PHE A 536 -6.22 2.68 -9.47
C PHE A 536 -7.65 2.31 -9.00
N GLY A 537 -7.86 2.14 -7.69
CA GLY A 537 -9.14 1.68 -7.15
C GLY A 537 -9.16 0.17 -6.85
N THR A 538 -10.34 -0.44 -6.94
CA THR A 538 -10.62 -1.80 -6.44
C THR A 538 -10.97 -2.76 -7.58
N GLY A 539 -10.51 -4.01 -7.50
CA GLY A 539 -10.91 -5.11 -8.40
C GLY A 539 -10.17 -5.17 -9.74
N ALA A 540 -10.65 -6.05 -10.64
CA ALA A 540 -9.91 -6.50 -11.82
C ALA A 540 -9.59 -5.42 -12.85
N GLN A 541 -10.43 -4.41 -13.04
CA GLN A 541 -10.12 -3.28 -13.94
C GLN A 541 -8.98 -2.42 -13.37
N ALA A 542 -8.98 -2.17 -12.06
CA ALA A 542 -7.90 -1.47 -11.37
C ALA A 542 -6.60 -2.30 -11.43
N GLN A 543 -6.67 -3.62 -11.26
CA GLN A 543 -5.55 -4.55 -11.43
C GLN A 543 -4.91 -4.44 -12.83
N GLN A 544 -5.71 -4.49 -13.90
CA GLN A 544 -5.22 -4.44 -15.28
C GLN A 544 -4.48 -3.13 -15.59
N LYS A 545 -4.97 -2.00 -15.07
CA LYS A 545 -4.28 -0.70 -15.14
C LYS A 545 -3.00 -0.70 -14.27
N ALA A 546 -3.12 -1.10 -13.00
CA ALA A 546 -2.05 -1.04 -12.00
C ALA A 546 -0.83 -1.91 -12.34
N SER A 547 -1.06 -3.19 -12.69
CA SER A 547 0.00 -4.14 -13.03
C SER A 547 0.87 -3.65 -14.19
N ARG A 548 0.29 -2.92 -15.16
CA ARG A 548 0.99 -2.38 -16.33
C ARG A 548 1.62 -1.01 -16.10
N MET A 549 1.26 -0.30 -15.02
CA MET A 549 1.77 1.04 -14.76
C MET A 549 3.20 1.01 -14.19
N LYS A 550 4.14 1.46 -15.02
CA LYS A 550 5.54 1.75 -14.72
C LYS A 550 6.05 2.74 -15.76
N GLN A 551 6.01 4.04 -15.44
CA GLN A 551 6.37 5.10 -16.38
C GLN A 551 7.40 6.07 -15.78
N PRO A 552 8.26 6.70 -16.62
CA PRO A 552 9.02 7.87 -16.22
C PRO A 552 8.09 8.96 -15.71
N ALA A 553 8.48 9.62 -14.62
CA ALA A 553 7.65 10.68 -14.02
C ALA A 553 8.49 11.84 -13.45
N GLN A 554 7.87 13.01 -13.39
CA GLN A 554 8.30 14.16 -12.58
C GLN A 554 7.27 14.41 -11.47
N MET A 555 7.70 14.98 -10.35
CA MET A 555 6.86 15.19 -9.17
C MET A 555 7.07 16.57 -8.55
N TRP A 556 5.99 17.16 -8.07
CA TRP A 556 5.99 18.42 -7.32
C TRP A 556 5.15 18.27 -6.05
N VAL A 557 5.67 18.70 -4.90
CA VAL A 557 4.89 18.74 -3.65
C VAL A 557 4.33 20.14 -3.42
N LEU A 558 3.05 20.21 -3.03
CA LEU A 558 2.40 21.44 -2.61
C LEU A 558 2.48 21.52 -1.10
N LEU A 559 3.23 22.48 -0.58
CA LEU A 559 3.40 22.71 0.86
C LEU A 559 2.59 23.94 1.29
N PRO A 560 1.88 23.92 2.43
CA PRO A 560 1.14 25.08 2.92
C PRO A 560 2.02 26.33 3.04
N LYS A 561 1.50 27.49 2.60
CA LYS A 561 2.21 28.78 2.76
C LYS A 561 2.42 29.04 4.25
N GLY A 562 3.68 29.26 4.65
CA GLY A 562 4.09 29.44 6.05
C GLY A 562 4.43 28.14 6.80
N LEU A 563 4.43 26.97 6.15
CA LEU A 563 4.98 25.74 6.73
C LEU A 563 6.45 25.93 7.15
N ARG A 564 6.78 25.57 8.41
CA ARG A 564 8.17 25.36 8.85
C ARG A 564 8.69 24.03 8.30
N ILE A 565 9.91 24.06 7.75
CA ILE A 565 10.54 22.95 7.05
C ILE A 565 11.78 22.56 7.83
N SER A 566 11.79 21.37 8.44
CA SER A 566 12.90 20.90 9.30
C SER A 566 14.25 20.95 8.58
N ALA A 567 14.24 20.63 7.28
CA ALA A 567 15.39 20.71 6.37
C ALA A 567 15.98 22.13 6.14
N LYS A 568 15.30 23.20 6.58
CA LYS A 568 15.84 24.58 6.58
C LYS A 568 16.44 24.98 7.92
N GLU A 569 16.19 24.23 8.99
CA GLU A 569 16.50 24.61 10.37
C GLU A 569 17.77 23.91 10.93
N SER A 570 18.31 22.89 10.22
CA SER A 570 19.51 22.15 10.63
C SER A 570 20.82 22.93 10.43
N GLY A 571 21.07 23.95 11.26
CA GLY A 571 22.27 24.78 11.22
C GLY A 571 23.30 24.47 12.31
N VAL A 572 24.36 23.73 11.98
CA VAL A 572 25.60 23.67 12.79
C VAL A 572 26.79 24.01 11.91
N ARG A 573 27.58 25.01 12.32
CA ARG A 573 28.80 25.45 11.62
C ARG A 573 30.04 24.85 12.27
N VAL A 574 30.88 24.22 11.47
CA VAL A 574 32.33 24.09 11.72
C VAL A 574 33.05 24.65 10.49
N ARG A 575 34.29 25.15 10.63
CA ARG A 575 34.99 25.96 9.61
C ARG A 575 35.04 25.27 8.24
N GLY A 576 34.59 25.97 7.19
CA GLY A 576 35.15 25.85 5.84
C GLY A 576 34.24 25.35 4.70
N GLY A 577 33.04 24.83 4.96
CA GLY A 577 32.18 24.27 3.89
C GLY A 577 30.68 24.50 4.10
N PRO A 578 29.86 24.32 3.04
CA PRO A 578 28.41 24.29 3.16
C PRO A 578 27.98 23.04 3.93
N ALA A 579 27.16 23.21 4.97
CA ALA A 579 26.62 22.09 5.72
C ALA A 579 25.62 21.29 4.87
N MET A 580 25.80 19.97 4.80
CA MET A 580 24.79 19.05 4.27
C MET A 580 23.59 19.02 5.24
N PRO A 581 22.34 19.01 4.74
CA PRO A 581 21.16 18.90 5.61
C PRO A 581 21.17 17.59 6.42
N SER A 582 20.88 17.67 7.72
CA SER A 582 20.81 16.47 8.58
C SER A 582 19.41 15.87 8.70
N ALA A 583 18.36 16.60 8.32
CA ALA A 583 16.99 16.11 8.32
C ALA A 583 16.77 15.01 7.26
N ASP A 584 16.11 13.94 7.66
CA ASP A 584 15.57 12.91 6.76
C ASP A 584 14.28 13.39 6.11
N CYS A 585 13.40 13.98 6.92
CA CYS A 585 12.04 14.37 6.62
C CYS A 585 11.94 15.85 6.20
N VAL A 586 10.99 16.18 5.32
CA VAL A 586 10.64 17.58 4.99
C VAL A 586 10.01 18.30 6.19
N VAL A 587 9.18 17.56 6.94
CA VAL A 587 8.54 17.98 8.18
C VAL A 587 8.71 16.83 9.17
N SER A 588 9.31 17.10 10.32
CA SER A 588 9.46 16.14 11.42
C SER A 588 8.10 15.90 12.08
N ASP A 589 7.63 14.65 12.09
CA ASP A 589 6.30 14.29 12.61
C ASP A 589 6.33 12.90 13.27
N PRO A 590 6.04 12.79 14.57
CA PRO A 590 6.22 11.54 15.33
C PRO A 590 5.37 10.36 14.83
N ASP A 591 4.29 10.64 14.07
CA ASP A 591 3.34 9.63 13.58
C ASP A 591 3.49 9.36 12.07
N LEU A 592 4.07 10.32 11.32
CA LEU A 592 4.07 10.34 9.86
C LEU A 592 5.48 10.26 9.23
N CYS A 593 6.48 10.94 9.80
CA CYS A 593 7.87 10.86 9.35
C CYS A 593 8.84 11.23 10.48
N VAL A 594 9.57 10.23 10.97
CA VAL A 594 10.50 10.37 12.08
C VAL A 594 11.94 10.52 11.57
N ASP A 595 12.58 11.66 11.82
CA ASP A 595 14.01 11.85 11.58
C ASP A 595 14.86 10.89 12.44
N ASP A 596 16.00 10.45 11.91
CA ASP A 596 16.98 9.74 12.72
C ASP A 596 17.67 10.72 13.68
N THR A 597 17.51 10.47 14.98
CA THR A 597 18.22 11.18 16.04
C THR A 597 19.72 10.90 15.93
N GLN A 598 20.52 11.96 15.77
CA GLN A 598 21.98 11.92 15.92
C GLN A 598 22.38 11.91 17.39
#